data_AF-A0AAW7SXI2-F1
#
_entry.id   AF-A0AAW7SXI2-F1
#
_cell.length_a   1.000
_cell.length_b   1.000
_cell.length_c   1.000
_cell.angle_alpha   90.00
_cell.angle_beta   90.00
_cell.angle_gamma   90.00
#
_symmetry.space_group_name_H-M   'P 1'
#
loop_
_entity.id
_entity.type
_entity.pdbx_description
1 polymer ?
#
loop_
_entity_poly.entity_id
_entity_poly.type
_entity_poly.pdbx_seq_one_letter_code
_entity_poly.pdbx_strand_id
1 'polypeptide(L)'
;MARHLQADREPRIVAESTCLGQCDPAERIHVTIMLRRREEGQLDALVHQLAAGDASAKPLSRDAFAQRFSADPDDIRKTEEFAHRHQLTVDRVDPVESVVVLSGTIQQFEAAFSVKLERFEHRAIGQYRGRTGPIALPDELGDAVTAVLGLDSRPQARPHFRLRPPFKPARGAAVTFTPVQLASLYGFPAGDGAGQCIAIVELGGGYRAADIAQYFRGLGIDKPPTLVDVNVGTGRNAPTGEASGPDGEVALDIEIAGAIAPAAKIAVYFAPNSDAGFIQAVNAAVTDKTNRPSVISISWGGPEAIWQAQSAHAFNRVLQAAAAQGITVCAASGDSGSGDGLQDGADHVDFPASSPYVLGCGGTQLDALPGQGIRSEVAWNDESAGGGAGGGGVSTMFDVPTWQQGLNVARVDGGRAPLAKRGVPDVAGDASPQTGYEVAVAGTPAVMGGTSAVAPLWAALIARINAASGTSAGWINPVLYKHPDALRDITTGSNGTYAAAPGWDACTGLGSPDGAKLAALLARKPSS
;
A
#
# COMPACT_ATOMS: atom_id res chain seq x y z
N MET A 1 9.87 -29.83 -20.30
CA MET A 1 8.86 -30.20 -19.27
C MET A 1 8.33 -28.86 -18.82
N ALA A 2 7.04 -28.55 -19.03
CA ALA A 2 6.53 -27.20 -18.79
C ALA A 2 6.84 -26.74 -17.35
N ARG A 3 7.48 -25.58 -17.23
CA ARG A 3 7.78 -24.94 -15.93
C ARG A 3 6.50 -24.27 -15.42
N HIS A 4 6.20 -24.46 -14.14
CA HIS A 4 5.07 -23.79 -13.50
C HIS A 4 5.57 -22.67 -12.59
N LEU A 5 4.95 -21.50 -12.67
CA LEU A 5 5.28 -20.37 -11.80
C LEU A 5 4.83 -20.68 -10.37
N GLN A 6 5.80 -20.77 -9.45
CA GLN A 6 5.65 -20.91 -7.99
C GLN A 6 4.36 -21.63 -7.57
N ALA A 7 4.33 -22.94 -7.81
CA ALA A 7 3.17 -23.82 -7.58
C ALA A 7 2.75 -23.96 -6.10
N ASP A 8 3.47 -23.33 -5.17
CA ASP A 8 3.37 -23.59 -3.73
C ASP A 8 2.15 -22.92 -3.06
N ARG A 9 1.43 -22.06 -3.78
CA ARG A 9 0.06 -21.63 -3.44
C ARG A 9 -0.78 -21.58 -4.71
N GLU A 10 -1.51 -22.66 -4.98
CA GLU A 10 -2.51 -22.67 -6.05
C GLU A 10 -3.50 -21.48 -5.88
N PRO A 11 -4.01 -20.91 -6.97
CA PRO A 11 -4.96 -19.81 -6.90
C PRO A 11 -6.18 -20.27 -6.13
N ARG A 12 -6.41 -19.65 -4.98
CA ARG A 12 -7.65 -19.84 -4.25
C ARG A 12 -8.69 -18.96 -4.91
N ILE A 13 -9.64 -19.59 -5.58
CA ILE A 13 -10.93 -18.97 -5.87
C ILE A 13 -11.44 -18.37 -4.56
N VAL A 14 -11.95 -17.14 -4.63
CA VAL A 14 -12.45 -16.45 -3.44
C VAL A 14 -13.51 -17.35 -2.81
N ALA A 15 -13.38 -17.64 -1.50
CA ALA A 15 -14.34 -18.48 -0.79
C ALA A 15 -15.78 -17.99 -1.06
N GLU A 16 -16.74 -18.91 -1.12
CA GLU A 16 -18.15 -18.62 -1.44
C GLU A 16 -18.43 -18.16 -2.90
N SER A 17 -17.44 -18.16 -3.79
CA SER A 17 -17.69 -17.90 -5.22
C SER A 17 -18.34 -19.11 -5.90
N THR A 18 -19.28 -18.83 -6.81
CA THR A 18 -19.91 -19.83 -7.68
C THR A 18 -19.33 -19.73 -9.09
N CYS A 19 -18.87 -20.83 -9.67
CA CYS A 19 -18.43 -20.87 -11.08
C CYS A 19 -19.64 -20.83 -12.01
N LEU A 20 -19.67 -19.84 -12.91
CA LEU A 20 -20.71 -19.63 -13.93
C LEU A 20 -20.37 -20.31 -15.28
N GLY A 21 -19.22 -20.99 -15.36
CA GLY A 21 -18.72 -21.66 -16.57
C GLY A 21 -17.57 -20.91 -17.24
N GLN A 22 -17.21 -21.36 -18.45
CA GLN A 22 -16.11 -20.78 -19.23
C GLN A 22 -16.36 -19.31 -19.59
N CYS A 23 -15.28 -18.53 -19.63
CA CYS A 23 -15.32 -17.20 -20.21
C CYS A 23 -15.62 -17.24 -21.71
N ASP A 24 -16.03 -16.10 -22.28
CA ASP A 24 -16.20 -15.97 -23.73
C ASP A 24 -14.80 -16.06 -24.40
N PRO A 25 -14.53 -17.07 -25.25
CA PRO A 25 -13.23 -17.23 -25.88
C PRO A 25 -12.81 -16.05 -26.77
N ALA A 26 -13.76 -15.24 -27.23
CA ALA A 26 -13.51 -14.05 -28.05
C ALA A 26 -13.31 -12.76 -27.23
N GLU A 27 -13.58 -12.77 -25.92
CA GLU A 27 -13.34 -11.63 -25.03
C GLU A 27 -11.86 -11.23 -25.10
N ARG A 28 -11.58 -9.95 -25.31
CA ARG A 28 -10.22 -9.41 -25.33
C ARG A 28 -9.81 -8.93 -23.94
N ILE A 29 -8.64 -9.35 -23.50
CA ILE A 29 -8.08 -9.03 -22.19
C ILE A 29 -6.64 -8.51 -22.33
N HIS A 30 -6.12 -7.90 -21.25
CA HIS A 30 -4.73 -7.50 -21.13
C HIS A 30 -4.06 -8.33 -20.04
N VAL A 31 -2.84 -8.79 -20.28
CA VAL A 31 -2.04 -9.58 -19.35
C VAL A 31 -0.66 -8.92 -19.23
N THR A 32 -0.18 -8.78 -18.01
CA THR A 32 1.15 -8.21 -17.74
C THR A 32 2.13 -9.32 -17.43
N ILE A 33 3.18 -9.40 -18.24
CA ILE A 33 4.30 -10.31 -18.03
C ILE A 33 5.37 -9.56 -17.27
N MET A 34 5.63 -9.97 -16.02
CA MET A 34 6.75 -9.46 -15.23
C MET A 34 8.00 -10.27 -15.58
N LEU A 35 9.07 -9.55 -15.88
CA LEU A 35 10.38 -10.13 -16.19
C LEU A 35 11.31 -10.03 -14.99
N ARG A 36 12.28 -10.94 -14.92
CA ARG A 36 13.41 -10.81 -13.99
C ARG A 36 14.24 -9.58 -14.34
N ARG A 37 14.88 -9.00 -13.32
CA ARG A 37 15.82 -7.89 -13.48
C ARG A 37 17.23 -8.43 -13.71
N ARG A 38 18.06 -7.66 -14.41
CA ARG A 38 19.51 -7.91 -14.40
C ARG A 38 20.04 -7.69 -12.98
N GLU A 39 21.06 -8.45 -12.60
CA GLU A 39 21.78 -8.28 -11.33
C GLU A 39 20.89 -8.30 -10.06
N GLU A 40 19.79 -9.07 -10.03
CA GLU A 40 18.88 -9.16 -8.87
C GLU A 40 19.59 -9.42 -7.54
N GLY A 41 20.59 -10.30 -7.53
CA GLY A 41 21.38 -10.57 -6.32
C GLY A 41 22.13 -9.34 -5.79
N GLN A 42 22.52 -8.40 -6.66
CA GLN A 42 23.11 -7.13 -6.22
C GLN A 42 22.06 -6.14 -5.70
N LEU A 43 20.83 -6.19 -6.21
CA LEU A 43 19.71 -5.41 -5.66
C LEU A 43 19.39 -5.89 -4.24
N ASP A 44 19.32 -7.21 -4.04
CA ASP A 44 19.15 -7.84 -2.72
C ASP A 44 20.27 -7.40 -1.76
N ALA A 45 21.54 -7.49 -2.21
CA ALA A 45 22.69 -7.06 -1.41
C ALA A 45 22.62 -5.57 -1.04
N LEU A 46 22.26 -4.68 -1.98
CA LEU A 46 22.13 -3.25 -1.73
C LEU A 46 21.09 -2.97 -0.64
N VAL A 47 19.90 -3.58 -0.74
CA VAL A 47 18.83 -3.34 0.24
C VAL A 47 19.18 -3.93 1.61
N HIS A 48 19.87 -5.07 1.67
CA HIS A 48 20.41 -5.59 2.93
C HIS A 48 21.44 -4.64 3.57
N GLN A 49 22.33 -4.05 2.79
CA GLN A 49 23.31 -3.08 3.27
C GLN A 49 22.63 -1.79 3.77
N LEU A 50 21.62 -1.29 3.04
CA LEU A 50 20.80 -0.16 3.48
C LEU A 50 20.11 -0.46 4.82
N ALA A 51 19.53 -1.66 4.98
CA ALA A 51 18.90 -2.08 6.24
C ALA A 51 19.90 -2.16 7.40
N ALA A 52 21.11 -2.64 7.14
CA ALA A 52 22.17 -2.70 8.13
C ALA A 52 22.65 -1.30 8.56
N GLY A 53 22.42 -0.27 7.74
CA GLY A 53 22.96 1.07 7.95
C GLY A 53 24.42 1.18 7.54
N ASP A 54 24.84 0.42 6.52
CA ASP A 54 26.18 0.51 5.95
C ASP A 54 26.39 1.89 5.32
N ALA A 55 27.39 2.64 5.80
CA ALA A 55 27.68 3.99 5.35
C ALA A 55 28.11 4.07 3.86
N SER A 56 28.56 2.96 3.28
CA SER A 56 28.93 2.87 1.87
C SER A 56 27.74 2.63 0.94
N ALA A 57 26.64 2.08 1.47
CA ALA A 57 25.42 1.84 0.71
C ALA A 57 24.57 3.11 0.65
N LYS A 58 24.19 3.51 -0.56
CA LYS A 58 23.33 4.67 -0.80
C LYS A 58 22.19 4.29 -1.73
N PRO A 59 20.99 4.86 -1.52
CA PRO A 59 19.91 4.70 -2.48
C PRO A 59 20.33 5.21 -3.88
N LEU A 60 19.80 4.55 -4.91
CA LEU A 60 20.10 4.88 -6.30
C LEU A 60 19.14 5.95 -6.83
N SER A 61 19.64 6.79 -7.73
CA SER A 61 18.73 7.57 -8.57
C SER A 61 17.94 6.66 -9.51
N ARG A 62 16.78 7.13 -9.99
CA ARG A 62 15.98 6.42 -11.02
C ARG A 62 16.79 6.04 -12.26
N ASP A 63 17.72 6.89 -12.68
CA ASP A 63 18.58 6.60 -13.84
C ASP A 63 19.62 5.53 -13.54
N ALA A 64 20.26 5.58 -12.36
CA ALA A 64 21.22 4.56 -11.94
C ALA A 64 20.53 3.19 -11.71
N PHE A 65 19.33 3.20 -11.15
CA PHE A 65 18.51 2.01 -11.01
C PHE A 65 18.15 1.43 -12.38
N ALA A 66 17.63 2.25 -13.31
CA ALA A 66 17.33 1.82 -14.67
C ALA A 66 18.55 1.23 -15.39
N GLN A 67 19.72 1.86 -15.25
CA GLN A 67 20.94 1.39 -15.90
C GLN A 67 21.38 0.00 -15.42
N ARG A 68 21.22 -0.30 -14.13
CA ARG A 68 21.70 -1.54 -13.50
C ARG A 68 20.65 -2.66 -13.50
N PHE A 69 19.40 -2.32 -13.17
CA PHE A 69 18.37 -3.28 -12.77
C PHE A 69 17.15 -3.31 -13.70
N SER A 70 17.26 -2.78 -14.93
CA SER A 70 16.26 -3.04 -15.97
C SER A 70 16.26 -4.52 -16.38
N ALA A 71 15.12 -4.98 -16.93
CA ALA A 71 14.99 -6.28 -17.56
C ALA A 71 16.01 -6.47 -18.68
N ASP A 72 16.44 -7.72 -18.89
CA ASP A 72 17.39 -8.06 -19.93
C ASP A 72 16.74 -7.90 -21.32
N PRO A 73 17.38 -7.19 -22.28
CA PRO A 73 16.86 -7.09 -23.65
C PRO A 73 16.59 -8.44 -24.33
N ASP A 74 17.36 -9.49 -24.02
CA ASP A 74 17.11 -10.83 -24.57
C ASP A 74 15.86 -11.49 -23.97
N ASP A 75 15.57 -11.23 -22.70
CA ASP A 75 14.37 -11.73 -22.03
C ASP A 75 13.11 -11.01 -22.54
N ILE A 76 13.23 -9.70 -22.84
CA ILE A 76 12.19 -8.94 -23.54
C ILE A 76 11.94 -9.53 -24.92
N ARG A 77 13.00 -9.69 -25.74
CA ARG A 77 12.88 -10.23 -27.10
C ARG A 77 12.22 -11.61 -27.13
N LYS A 78 12.62 -12.52 -26.23
CA LYS A 78 11.97 -13.84 -26.11
C LYS A 78 10.49 -13.73 -25.78
N THR A 79 10.12 -12.78 -24.92
CA THR A 79 8.71 -12.53 -24.56
C THR A 79 7.90 -12.00 -25.73
N GLU A 80 8.48 -11.10 -26.54
CA GLU A 80 7.86 -10.60 -27.77
C GLU A 80 7.69 -11.71 -28.82
N GLU A 81 8.73 -12.53 -29.04
CA GLU A 81 8.68 -13.69 -29.94
C GLU A 81 7.61 -14.71 -29.52
N PHE A 82 7.51 -14.99 -28.21
CA PHE A 82 6.45 -15.81 -27.62
C PHE A 82 5.06 -15.20 -27.91
N ALA A 83 4.87 -13.91 -27.64
CA ALA A 83 3.60 -13.23 -27.90
C ALA A 83 3.18 -13.35 -29.37
N HIS A 84 4.09 -13.09 -30.31
CA HIS A 84 3.82 -13.21 -31.74
C HIS A 84 3.45 -14.63 -32.17
N ARG A 85 4.12 -15.66 -31.62
CA ARG A 85 3.80 -17.06 -31.93
C ARG A 85 2.40 -17.45 -31.47
N HIS A 86 1.94 -16.89 -30.35
CA HIS A 86 0.59 -17.09 -29.82
C HIS A 86 -0.44 -16.09 -30.35
N GLN A 87 -0.07 -15.29 -31.36
CA GLN A 87 -0.95 -14.29 -31.99
C GLN A 87 -1.46 -13.23 -31.00
N LEU A 88 -0.71 -13.00 -29.92
CA LEU A 88 -0.92 -11.92 -28.97
C LEU A 88 -0.27 -10.64 -29.49
N THR A 89 -0.83 -9.50 -29.13
CA THR A 89 -0.28 -8.18 -29.42
C THR A 89 0.60 -7.72 -28.26
N VAL A 90 1.78 -7.17 -28.56
CA VAL A 90 2.62 -6.46 -27.57
C VAL A 90 2.18 -5.01 -27.53
N ASP A 91 1.50 -4.60 -26.46
CA ASP A 91 0.97 -3.23 -26.32
C ASP A 91 1.98 -2.28 -25.67
N ARG A 92 2.81 -2.81 -24.77
CA ARG A 92 3.82 -2.02 -24.05
C ARG A 92 5.01 -2.87 -23.65
N VAL A 93 6.20 -2.31 -23.81
CA VAL A 93 7.46 -2.84 -23.27
C VAL A 93 8.10 -1.75 -22.43
N ASP A 94 8.40 -2.05 -21.17
CA ASP A 94 9.15 -1.14 -20.31
C ASP A 94 10.24 -1.92 -19.56
N PRO A 95 11.52 -1.77 -19.97
CA PRO A 95 12.63 -2.45 -19.34
C PRO A 95 12.83 -2.06 -17.87
N VAL A 96 12.58 -0.81 -17.50
CA VAL A 96 12.83 -0.28 -16.15
C VAL A 96 11.79 -0.83 -15.19
N GLU A 97 10.53 -0.83 -15.60
CA GLU A 97 9.45 -1.49 -14.87
C GLU A 97 9.57 -3.03 -14.92
N SER A 98 10.37 -3.56 -15.86
CA SER A 98 10.54 -5.00 -16.10
C SER A 98 9.24 -5.68 -16.51
N VAL A 99 8.53 -5.05 -17.45
CA VAL A 99 7.20 -5.50 -17.89
C VAL A 99 7.08 -5.54 -19.40
N VAL A 100 6.33 -6.53 -19.87
CA VAL A 100 5.74 -6.58 -21.21
C VAL A 100 4.24 -6.76 -21.04
N VAL A 101 3.44 -5.81 -21.55
CA VAL A 101 1.97 -5.87 -21.53
C VAL A 101 1.49 -6.41 -22.86
N LEU A 102 0.69 -7.46 -22.79
CA LEU A 102 0.12 -8.16 -23.94
C LEU A 102 -1.40 -7.99 -23.97
N SER A 103 -1.97 -7.90 -25.16
CA SER A 103 -3.42 -8.08 -25.37
C SER A 103 -3.73 -9.18 -26.37
N GLY A 104 -4.90 -9.80 -26.19
CA GLY A 104 -5.35 -10.93 -26.98
C GLY A 104 -6.70 -11.43 -26.51
N THR A 105 -7.25 -12.43 -27.18
CA THR A 105 -8.48 -13.08 -26.74
C THR A 105 -8.22 -14.06 -25.61
N ILE A 106 -9.26 -14.39 -24.84
CA ILE A 106 -9.19 -15.43 -23.81
C ILE A 106 -8.68 -16.76 -24.39
N GLN A 107 -9.17 -17.16 -25.57
CA GLN A 107 -8.71 -18.38 -26.23
C GLN A 107 -7.19 -18.38 -26.50
N GLN A 108 -6.63 -17.23 -26.90
CA GLN A 108 -5.20 -17.11 -27.15
C GLN A 108 -4.40 -17.23 -25.85
N PHE A 109 -4.86 -16.61 -24.75
CA PHE A 109 -4.19 -16.69 -23.45
C PHE A 109 -4.31 -18.07 -22.79
N GLU A 110 -5.47 -18.73 -22.90
CA GLU A 110 -5.63 -20.12 -22.47
C GLU A 110 -4.64 -21.04 -23.19
N ALA A 111 -4.49 -20.88 -24.50
CA ALA A 111 -3.52 -21.64 -25.29
C ALA A 111 -2.06 -21.29 -24.94
N ALA A 112 -1.76 -20.01 -24.71
CA ALA A 112 -0.40 -19.52 -24.44
C ALA A 112 0.13 -19.98 -23.07
N PHE A 113 -0.73 -20.03 -22.06
CA PHE A 113 -0.35 -20.33 -20.68
C PHE A 113 -0.86 -21.68 -20.16
N SER A 114 -1.52 -22.46 -21.02
CA SER A 114 -2.18 -23.72 -20.68
C SER A 114 -3.10 -23.61 -19.45
N VAL A 115 -3.84 -22.51 -19.39
CA VAL A 115 -4.81 -22.24 -18.32
C VAL A 115 -6.23 -22.37 -18.85
N LYS A 116 -7.18 -22.52 -17.93
CA LYS A 116 -8.62 -22.40 -18.22
C LYS A 116 -9.16 -21.20 -17.45
N LEU A 117 -9.78 -20.26 -18.17
CA LEU A 117 -10.38 -19.07 -17.58
C LEU A 117 -11.88 -19.27 -17.46
N GLU A 118 -12.38 -19.08 -16.25
CA GLU A 118 -13.79 -19.29 -15.89
C GLU A 118 -14.34 -18.02 -15.26
N ARG A 119 -15.64 -17.79 -15.42
CA ARG A 119 -16.36 -16.71 -14.76
C ARG A 119 -16.85 -17.21 -13.41
N PHE A 120 -16.65 -16.39 -12.40
CA PHE A 120 -17.12 -16.62 -11.05
C PHE A 120 -18.04 -15.49 -10.64
N GLU A 121 -19.01 -15.79 -9.79
CA GLU A 121 -19.85 -14.81 -9.13
C GLU A 121 -19.71 -14.95 -7.62
N HIS A 122 -19.52 -13.83 -6.95
CA HIS A 122 -19.42 -13.76 -5.50
C HIS A 122 -20.29 -12.62 -4.99
N ARG A 123 -21.02 -12.87 -3.90
CA ARG A 123 -22.06 -11.97 -3.39
C ARG A 123 -21.54 -10.55 -3.09
N ALA A 124 -20.31 -10.43 -2.58
CA ALA A 124 -19.75 -9.15 -2.16
C ALA A 124 -18.88 -8.44 -3.21
N ILE A 125 -18.26 -9.18 -4.13
CA ILE A 125 -17.30 -8.61 -5.11
C ILE A 125 -17.85 -8.61 -6.55
N GLY A 126 -19.01 -9.24 -6.77
CA GLY A 126 -19.62 -9.36 -8.08
C GLY A 126 -18.98 -10.45 -8.92
N GLN A 127 -19.08 -10.30 -10.25
CA GLN A 127 -18.53 -11.24 -11.21
C GLN A 127 -17.07 -10.93 -11.53
N TYR A 128 -16.27 -11.97 -11.67
CA TYR A 128 -14.86 -11.86 -12.06
C TYR A 128 -14.43 -13.05 -12.90
N ARG A 129 -13.34 -12.86 -13.66
CA ARG A 129 -12.63 -13.94 -14.32
C ARG A 129 -11.61 -14.52 -13.36
N GLY A 130 -11.60 -15.83 -13.18
CA GLY A 130 -10.65 -16.55 -12.36
C GLY A 130 -10.08 -17.76 -13.11
N ARG A 131 -9.17 -18.47 -12.46
CA ARG A 131 -8.59 -19.72 -12.95
C ARG A 131 -8.30 -20.67 -11.80
N THR A 132 -8.32 -21.96 -12.09
CA THR A 132 -7.84 -23.01 -11.18
C THR A 132 -6.60 -23.69 -11.79
N GLY A 133 -5.76 -24.29 -10.94
CA GLY A 133 -4.50 -24.91 -11.35
C GLY A 133 -3.35 -23.91 -11.61
N PRO A 134 -2.19 -24.39 -12.08
CA PRO A 134 -1.00 -23.56 -12.27
C PRO A 134 -0.98 -22.83 -13.63
N ILE A 135 -0.13 -21.80 -13.75
CA ILE A 135 0.23 -21.20 -15.03
C ILE A 135 1.43 -21.97 -15.58
N ALA A 136 1.30 -22.54 -16.77
CA ALA A 136 2.42 -23.16 -17.46
C ALA A 136 3.17 -22.11 -18.28
N LEU A 137 4.47 -22.00 -18.07
CA LEU A 137 5.36 -21.25 -18.92
C LEU A 137 6.02 -22.19 -19.93
N PRO A 138 5.98 -21.85 -21.24
CA PRO A 138 6.78 -22.55 -22.23
C PRO A 138 8.27 -22.51 -21.89
N ASP A 139 8.98 -23.62 -22.18
CA ASP A 139 10.41 -23.79 -21.88
C ASP A 139 11.29 -22.65 -22.47
N GLU A 140 10.84 -22.02 -23.56
CA GLU A 140 11.48 -20.88 -24.22
C GLU A 140 11.48 -19.57 -23.41
N LEU A 141 10.49 -19.37 -22.53
CA LEU A 141 10.48 -18.23 -21.60
C LEU A 141 11.39 -18.48 -20.40
N GLY A 142 11.76 -19.75 -20.13
CA GLY A 142 12.73 -20.14 -19.12
C GLY A 142 12.53 -19.44 -17.76
N ASP A 143 13.61 -18.91 -17.21
CA ASP A 143 13.61 -18.10 -15.97
C ASP A 143 13.35 -16.61 -16.20
N ALA A 144 13.06 -16.19 -17.43
CA ALA A 144 12.85 -14.77 -17.76
C ALA A 144 11.59 -14.22 -17.10
N VAL A 145 10.50 -14.99 -17.10
CA VAL A 145 9.21 -14.57 -16.56
C VAL A 145 9.12 -14.93 -15.08
N THR A 146 8.81 -13.93 -14.26
CA THR A 146 8.67 -14.04 -12.80
C THR A 146 7.22 -14.03 -12.35
N ALA A 147 6.32 -13.40 -13.12
CA ALA A 147 4.88 -13.46 -12.88
C ALA A 147 4.06 -13.18 -14.16
N VAL A 148 2.84 -13.72 -14.20
CA VAL A 148 1.83 -13.45 -15.22
C VAL A 148 0.57 -12.93 -14.53
N LEU A 149 0.28 -11.64 -14.71
CA LEU A 149 -0.74 -10.89 -13.97
C LEU A 149 -1.93 -10.53 -14.87
N GLY A 150 -3.14 -10.41 -14.30
CA GLY A 150 -4.34 -9.99 -15.03
C GLY A 150 -5.12 -11.11 -15.75
N LEU A 151 -4.65 -12.36 -15.67
CA LEU A 151 -5.48 -13.52 -16.05
C LEU A 151 -6.68 -13.67 -15.11
N ASP A 152 -6.46 -13.42 -13.81
CA ASP A 152 -7.51 -13.25 -12.80
C ASP A 152 -7.87 -11.77 -12.73
N SER A 153 -9.17 -11.47 -12.69
CA SER A 153 -9.71 -10.11 -12.65
C SER A 153 -10.51 -9.82 -11.39
N ARG A 154 -10.38 -10.65 -10.35
CA ARG A 154 -11.02 -10.36 -9.06
C ARG A 154 -10.48 -9.03 -8.50
N PRO A 155 -11.34 -8.23 -7.86
CA PRO A 155 -10.88 -7.10 -7.04
C PRO A 155 -9.82 -7.60 -6.05
N GLN A 156 -8.61 -7.05 -6.15
CA GLN A 156 -7.46 -7.54 -5.40
C GLN A 156 -7.32 -6.83 -4.04
N ALA A 157 -7.91 -5.65 -3.92
CA ALA A 157 -7.85 -4.84 -2.71
C ALA A 157 -9.19 -4.17 -2.39
N ARG A 158 -9.31 -3.72 -1.15
CA ARG A 158 -10.36 -2.84 -0.65
C ARG A 158 -9.74 -1.54 -0.14
N PRO A 159 -10.49 -0.43 -0.17
CA PRO A 159 -10.08 0.79 0.50
C PRO A 159 -10.28 0.61 2.02
N HIS A 160 -9.32 1.04 2.84
CA HIS A 160 -9.29 0.81 4.29
C HIS A 160 -9.76 2.04 5.09
N PHE A 161 -10.92 2.59 4.71
CA PHE A 161 -11.56 3.69 5.43
C PHE A 161 -12.90 3.26 6.05
N ARG A 162 -13.28 3.97 7.12
CA ARG A 162 -14.54 3.74 7.84
C ARG A 162 -15.26 5.06 8.07
N LEU A 163 -16.54 5.10 7.69
CA LEU A 163 -17.45 6.18 8.08
C LEU A 163 -17.89 6.01 9.54
N ARG A 164 -17.95 7.11 10.29
CA ARG A 164 -18.36 7.09 11.70
C ARG A 164 -19.84 6.69 11.92
N PRO A 165 -20.15 5.67 12.76
CA PRO A 165 -21.54 5.36 13.22
C PRO A 165 -21.94 6.09 14.52
N PRO A 166 -23.24 6.19 14.90
CA PRO A 166 -24.43 6.22 14.05
C PRO A 166 -24.61 7.65 13.48
N PHE A 167 -25.57 7.88 12.59
CA PHE A 167 -26.07 9.25 12.35
C PHE A 167 -26.81 9.84 13.58
N LYS A 168 -26.25 9.72 14.80
CA LYS A 168 -26.70 10.39 16.04
C LYS A 168 -25.52 10.65 16.98
N PRO A 169 -25.43 11.87 17.57
CA PRO A 169 -24.38 12.22 18.53
C PRO A 169 -24.63 11.51 19.87
N ALA A 170 -23.68 10.69 20.33
CA ALA A 170 -23.65 10.21 21.70
C ALA A 170 -22.97 11.25 22.61
N ARG A 171 -23.48 11.37 23.83
CA ARG A 171 -23.30 12.46 24.82
C ARG A 171 -21.95 12.46 25.57
N GLY A 172 -20.87 12.01 24.95
CA GLY A 172 -19.51 12.41 25.32
C GLY A 172 -18.96 13.13 24.09
N ALA A 173 -18.55 14.39 24.21
CA ALA A 173 -18.14 15.18 23.05
C ALA A 173 -16.93 14.52 22.38
N ALA A 174 -17.20 13.68 21.39
CA ALA A 174 -16.20 13.07 20.56
C ALA A 174 -15.53 14.19 19.78
N VAL A 175 -14.27 14.44 20.09
CA VAL A 175 -13.46 15.43 19.40
C VAL A 175 -13.05 14.79 18.09
N THR A 176 -13.46 15.40 16.99
CA THR A 176 -12.95 15.13 15.64
C THR A 176 -11.85 16.14 15.33
N PHE A 177 -11.03 15.83 14.34
CA PHE A 177 -9.87 16.65 14.02
C PHE A 177 -9.76 16.93 12.54
N THR A 178 -9.39 18.16 12.20
CA THR A 178 -8.79 18.44 10.90
C THR A 178 -7.41 17.77 10.81
N PRO A 179 -6.92 17.42 9.61
CA PRO A 179 -5.57 16.85 9.45
C PRO A 179 -4.47 17.75 10.04
N VAL A 180 -4.63 19.07 9.97
CA VAL A 180 -3.68 20.06 10.53
C VAL A 180 -3.65 19.99 12.06
N GLN A 181 -4.79 19.77 12.72
CA GLN A 181 -4.84 19.58 14.18
C GLN A 181 -4.15 18.28 14.60
N LEU A 182 -4.36 17.18 13.88
CA LEU A 182 -3.66 15.91 14.15
C LEU A 182 -2.16 16.05 13.93
N ALA A 183 -1.72 16.67 12.84
CA ALA A 183 -0.31 16.97 12.61
C ALA A 183 0.29 17.80 13.76
N SER A 184 -0.47 18.77 14.31
CA SER A 184 -0.04 19.54 15.48
C SER A 184 0.02 18.69 16.76
N LEU A 185 -0.95 17.80 16.99
CA LEU A 185 -0.99 16.93 18.17
C LEU A 185 0.17 15.93 18.17
N TYR A 186 0.53 15.40 17.01
CA TYR A 186 1.69 14.54 16.80
C TYR A 186 3.02 15.30 16.65
N GLY A 187 3.02 16.63 16.83
CA GLY A 187 4.24 17.43 16.83
C GLY A 187 4.99 17.44 15.50
N PHE A 188 4.28 17.40 14.36
CA PHE A 188 4.90 17.41 13.04
C PHE A 188 5.79 18.66 12.88
N PRO A 189 6.97 18.53 12.25
CA PRO A 189 7.91 19.63 12.09
C PRO A 189 7.28 20.73 11.22
N ALA A 190 7.75 21.98 11.38
CA ALA A 190 7.34 23.08 10.51
C ALA A 190 7.68 22.82 9.02
N GLY A 191 7.06 23.59 8.12
CA GLY A 191 7.18 23.43 6.66
C GLY A 191 5.88 22.97 6.02
N ASP A 192 5.81 22.96 4.70
CA ASP A 192 4.60 22.74 3.90
C ASP A 192 4.78 21.65 2.82
N GLY A 193 5.92 20.95 2.83
CA GLY A 193 6.26 19.92 1.85
C GLY A 193 6.78 20.46 0.51
N ALA A 194 7.13 21.75 0.42
CA ALA A 194 7.64 22.35 -0.82
C ALA A 194 8.77 21.54 -1.46
N GLY A 195 8.69 21.38 -2.78
CA GLY A 195 9.67 20.63 -3.58
C GLY A 195 9.52 19.10 -3.50
N GLN A 196 8.60 18.58 -2.70
CA GLN A 196 8.28 17.16 -2.67
C GLN A 196 7.14 16.81 -3.62
N CYS A 197 7.10 15.54 -3.99
CA CYS A 197 5.94 14.92 -4.61
C CYS A 197 5.55 13.69 -3.79
N ILE A 198 4.26 13.61 -3.47
CA ILE A 198 3.59 12.46 -2.86
C ILE A 198 2.81 11.77 -3.97
N ALA A 199 3.09 10.48 -4.21
CA ALA A 199 2.24 9.65 -5.03
C ALA A 199 1.13 9.05 -4.17
N ILE A 200 -0.10 9.06 -4.68
CA ILE A 200 -1.25 8.37 -4.07
C ILE A 200 -1.72 7.32 -5.07
N VAL A 201 -1.96 6.10 -4.63
CA VAL A 201 -2.33 4.97 -5.50
C VAL A 201 -3.79 4.63 -5.30
N GLU A 202 -4.57 4.71 -6.38
CA GLU A 202 -6.02 4.57 -6.35
C GLU A 202 -6.51 3.49 -7.31
N LEU A 203 -7.33 2.56 -6.83
CA LEU A 203 -7.79 1.41 -7.60
C LEU A 203 -9.24 1.53 -8.11
N GLY A 204 -9.83 2.71 -7.97
CA GLY A 204 -11.16 3.03 -8.48
C GLY A 204 -11.60 4.44 -8.07
N GLY A 205 -12.77 4.84 -8.56
CA GLY A 205 -13.36 6.14 -8.22
C GLY A 205 -12.59 7.33 -8.76
N GLY A 206 -12.69 8.44 -8.04
CA GLY A 206 -12.02 9.67 -8.40
C GLY A 206 -12.41 10.84 -7.51
N TYR A 207 -11.99 12.04 -7.91
CA TYR A 207 -12.30 13.29 -7.22
C TYR A 207 -12.68 14.37 -8.22
N ARG A 208 -13.44 15.36 -7.76
CA ARG A 208 -13.64 16.62 -8.48
C ARG A 208 -12.72 17.67 -7.89
N ALA A 209 -11.90 18.30 -8.73
CA ALA A 209 -10.97 19.33 -8.28
C ALA A 209 -11.65 20.51 -7.55
N ALA A 210 -12.90 20.83 -7.90
CA ALA A 210 -13.68 21.88 -7.24
C ALA A 210 -14.02 21.53 -5.78
N ASP A 211 -14.35 20.27 -5.50
CA ASP A 211 -14.71 19.77 -4.16
C ASP A 211 -13.46 19.80 -3.26
N ILE A 212 -12.34 19.26 -3.75
CA ILE A 212 -11.05 19.28 -3.05
C ILE A 212 -10.58 20.73 -2.78
N ALA A 213 -10.71 21.62 -3.76
CA ALA A 213 -10.36 23.03 -3.58
C ALA A 213 -11.29 23.72 -2.56
N GLN A 214 -12.55 23.31 -2.46
CA GLN A 214 -13.48 23.81 -1.45
C GLN A 214 -13.09 23.36 -0.05
N TYR A 215 -12.71 22.09 0.12
CA TYR A 215 -12.20 21.58 1.38
C TYR A 215 -11.00 22.40 1.89
N PHE A 216 -9.99 22.59 1.05
CA PHE A 216 -8.79 23.36 1.43
C PHE A 216 -9.10 24.83 1.77
N ARG A 217 -10.02 25.48 1.04
CA ARG A 217 -10.50 26.83 1.41
C ARG A 217 -11.17 26.84 2.79
N GLY A 218 -11.93 25.80 3.13
CA GLY A 218 -12.55 25.63 4.44
C GLY A 218 -11.54 25.56 5.58
N LEU A 219 -10.35 25.02 5.32
CA LEU A 219 -9.22 24.98 6.26
C LEU A 219 -8.37 26.27 6.27
N GLY A 220 -8.70 27.26 5.43
CA GLY A 220 -7.87 28.46 5.26
C GLY A 220 -6.57 28.23 4.50
N ILE A 221 -6.48 27.16 3.70
CA ILE A 221 -5.33 26.86 2.85
C ILE A 221 -5.54 27.55 1.49
N ASP A 222 -5.00 28.77 1.38
CA ASP A 222 -5.17 29.62 0.19
C ASP A 222 -4.50 29.08 -1.07
N LYS A 223 -3.45 28.27 -0.91
CA LYS A 223 -2.70 27.62 -1.99
C LYS A 223 -2.76 26.11 -1.80
N PRO A 224 -3.79 25.44 -2.35
CA PRO A 224 -3.87 23.99 -2.26
C PRO A 224 -2.76 23.30 -3.08
N PRO A 225 -2.46 22.02 -2.80
CA PRO A 225 -1.54 21.22 -3.59
C PRO A 225 -1.84 21.26 -5.08
N THR A 226 -0.80 21.14 -5.89
CA THR A 226 -0.98 20.81 -7.31
C THR A 226 -1.32 19.34 -7.43
N LEU A 227 -2.50 19.04 -7.97
CA LEU A 227 -2.95 17.68 -8.25
C LEU A 227 -2.65 17.30 -9.70
N VAL A 228 -2.13 16.09 -9.91
CA VAL A 228 -1.88 15.53 -11.25
C VAL A 228 -2.42 14.11 -11.31
N ASP A 229 -3.29 13.85 -12.28
CA ASP A 229 -3.80 12.51 -12.53
C ASP A 229 -2.81 11.74 -13.41
N VAL A 230 -2.41 10.55 -12.97
CA VAL A 230 -1.59 9.61 -13.72
C VAL A 230 -2.43 8.37 -14.04
N ASN A 231 -2.66 8.15 -15.33
CA ASN A 231 -3.51 7.09 -15.84
C ASN A 231 -2.70 5.81 -16.07
N VAL A 232 -2.99 4.74 -15.34
CA VAL A 232 -2.29 3.45 -15.45
C VAL A 232 -3.24 2.40 -16.01
N GLY A 233 -2.84 1.76 -17.11
CA GLY A 233 -3.71 0.84 -17.85
C GLY A 233 -5.00 1.53 -18.28
N THR A 234 -6.15 1.01 -17.85
CA THR A 234 -7.48 1.61 -18.08
C THR A 234 -8.00 2.45 -16.90
N GLY A 235 -7.25 2.56 -15.79
CA GLY A 235 -7.66 3.35 -14.62
C GLY A 235 -7.58 4.85 -14.89
N ARG A 236 -8.62 5.59 -14.51
CA ARG A 236 -8.78 7.03 -14.74
C ARG A 236 -9.42 7.66 -13.52
N ASN A 237 -9.22 8.96 -13.32
CA ASN A 237 -10.03 9.75 -12.40
C ASN A 237 -11.49 9.74 -12.88
N ALA A 238 -12.34 8.97 -12.20
CA ALA A 238 -13.72 8.72 -12.59
C ALA A 238 -14.63 8.71 -11.35
N PRO A 239 -14.92 9.89 -10.76
CA PRO A 239 -15.73 9.97 -9.55
C PRO A 239 -17.13 9.39 -9.81
N THR A 240 -17.53 8.47 -8.95
CA THR A 240 -18.83 7.77 -8.96
C THR A 240 -19.95 8.61 -8.35
N GLY A 241 -19.62 9.56 -7.47
CA GLY A 241 -20.57 10.31 -6.65
C GLY A 241 -20.99 9.60 -5.36
N GLU A 242 -20.46 8.40 -5.08
CA GLU A 242 -20.82 7.59 -3.92
C GLU A 242 -19.81 7.76 -2.79
N ALA A 243 -20.21 8.39 -1.69
CA ALA A 243 -19.29 8.71 -0.59
C ALA A 243 -18.80 7.49 0.22
N SER A 244 -19.57 6.39 0.22
CA SER A 244 -19.14 5.11 0.79
C SER A 244 -18.42 4.22 -0.23
N GLY A 245 -18.24 4.70 -1.46
CA GLY A 245 -17.50 4.03 -2.51
C GLY A 245 -16.05 4.51 -2.59
N PRO A 246 -15.35 4.21 -3.69
CA PRO A 246 -13.94 4.57 -3.85
C PRO A 246 -13.68 6.08 -3.87
N ASP A 247 -14.67 6.92 -4.19
CA ASP A 247 -14.54 8.39 -4.12
C ASP A 247 -14.22 8.87 -2.70
N GLY A 248 -14.69 8.17 -1.66
CA GLY A 248 -14.40 8.48 -0.27
C GLY A 248 -12.93 8.31 0.07
N GLU A 249 -12.33 7.22 -0.39
CA GLU A 249 -10.89 6.93 -0.23
C GLU A 249 -10.04 7.98 -0.96
N VAL A 250 -10.33 8.22 -2.24
CA VAL A 250 -9.59 9.18 -3.06
C VAL A 250 -9.62 10.59 -2.45
N ALA A 251 -10.80 11.02 -1.96
CA ALA A 251 -10.93 12.31 -1.30
C ALA A 251 -10.16 12.35 0.03
N LEU A 252 -10.32 11.34 0.89
CA LEU A 252 -9.63 11.22 2.19
C LEU A 252 -8.12 11.32 2.03
N ASP A 253 -7.54 10.55 1.11
CA ASP A 253 -6.10 10.50 0.86
C ASP A 253 -5.55 11.85 0.41
N ILE A 254 -6.19 12.48 -0.57
CA ILE A 254 -5.78 13.80 -1.10
C ILE A 254 -5.92 14.88 -0.03
N GLU A 255 -7.03 14.88 0.71
CA GLU A 255 -7.34 15.90 1.72
C GLU A 255 -6.39 15.84 2.90
N ILE A 256 -6.09 14.65 3.44
CA ILE A 256 -5.14 14.48 4.55
C ILE A 256 -3.74 14.87 4.09
N ALA A 257 -3.24 14.28 3.00
CA ALA A 257 -1.89 14.54 2.54
C ALA A 257 -1.71 16.02 2.17
N GLY A 258 -2.70 16.59 1.47
CA GLY A 258 -2.69 17.96 1.00
C GLY A 258 -2.88 19.01 2.09
N ALA A 259 -3.64 18.72 3.14
CA ALA A 259 -3.83 19.65 4.24
C ALA A 259 -2.54 19.78 5.07
N ILE A 260 -1.78 18.69 5.20
CA ILE A 260 -0.55 18.65 5.99
C ILE A 260 0.67 19.13 5.18
N ALA A 261 0.72 18.81 3.88
CA ALA A 261 1.79 19.20 2.97
C ALA A 261 1.26 19.99 1.75
N PRO A 262 0.69 21.20 1.96
CA PRO A 262 -0.02 21.94 0.91
C PRO A 262 0.85 22.42 -0.24
N ALA A 263 2.17 22.50 -0.07
CA ALA A 263 3.10 22.86 -1.13
C ALA A 263 3.74 21.66 -1.84
N ALA A 264 3.44 20.43 -1.42
CA ALA A 264 3.82 19.24 -2.16
C ALA A 264 2.97 19.10 -3.43
N LYS A 265 3.54 18.51 -4.47
CA LYS A 265 2.75 17.98 -5.59
C LYS A 265 2.12 16.67 -5.17
N ILE A 266 0.83 16.49 -5.44
CA ILE A 266 0.15 15.20 -5.27
C ILE A 266 -0.09 14.60 -6.67
N ALA A 267 0.54 13.46 -6.94
CA ALA A 267 0.34 12.70 -8.17
C ALA A 267 -0.52 11.47 -7.86
N VAL A 268 -1.72 11.40 -8.42
CA VAL A 268 -2.71 10.34 -8.13
C VAL A 268 -2.67 9.32 -9.26
N TYR A 269 -2.20 8.11 -8.96
CA TYR A 269 -2.03 7.01 -9.92
C TYR A 269 -3.28 6.13 -9.91
N PHE A 270 -4.13 6.31 -10.92
CA PHE A 270 -5.36 5.54 -11.07
C PHE A 270 -5.11 4.26 -11.88
N ALA A 271 -5.46 3.12 -11.31
CA ALA A 271 -5.38 1.82 -11.97
C ALA A 271 -6.66 0.98 -11.74
N PRO A 272 -6.90 -0.07 -12.54
CA PRO A 272 -7.94 -1.04 -12.23
C PRO A 272 -7.65 -1.79 -10.92
N ASN A 273 -8.70 -2.11 -10.16
CA ASN A 273 -8.58 -3.00 -9.00
C ASN A 273 -8.37 -4.45 -9.43
N SER A 274 -7.11 -4.80 -9.68
CA SER A 274 -6.63 -6.15 -9.96
C SER A 274 -5.18 -6.27 -9.51
N ASP A 275 -4.65 -7.49 -9.47
CA ASP A 275 -3.22 -7.68 -9.16
C ASP A 275 -2.31 -6.95 -10.16
N ALA A 276 -2.61 -7.05 -11.46
CA ALA A 276 -1.89 -6.34 -12.51
C ALA A 276 -1.99 -4.81 -12.35
N GLY A 277 -3.20 -4.28 -12.18
CA GLY A 277 -3.41 -2.83 -12.08
C GLY A 277 -2.70 -2.24 -10.87
N PHE A 278 -2.80 -2.89 -9.71
CA PHE A 278 -2.18 -2.42 -8.49
C PHE A 278 -0.64 -2.44 -8.57
N ILE A 279 -0.06 -3.55 -9.05
CA ILE A 279 1.39 -3.66 -9.23
C ILE A 279 1.89 -2.61 -10.24
N GLN A 280 1.18 -2.42 -11.36
CA GLN A 280 1.53 -1.42 -12.36
C GLN A 280 1.47 0.01 -11.81
N ALA A 281 0.48 0.34 -10.97
CA ALA A 281 0.34 1.68 -10.40
C ALA A 281 1.55 2.05 -9.53
N VAL A 282 1.94 1.14 -8.63
CA VAL A 282 3.10 1.36 -7.76
C VAL A 282 4.39 1.36 -8.58
N ASN A 283 4.55 0.46 -9.56
CA ASN A 283 5.74 0.42 -10.39
C ASN A 283 5.91 1.71 -11.20
N ALA A 284 4.81 2.23 -11.78
CA ALA A 284 4.79 3.51 -12.48
C ALA A 284 5.19 4.67 -11.56
N ALA A 285 4.68 4.72 -10.33
CA ALA A 285 5.07 5.76 -9.36
C ALA A 285 6.56 5.67 -8.96
N VAL A 286 7.06 4.46 -8.76
CA VAL A 286 8.46 4.19 -8.43
C VAL A 286 9.39 4.67 -9.56
N THR A 287 9.05 4.38 -10.81
CA THR A 287 9.87 4.70 -11.98
C THR A 287 9.62 6.10 -12.56
N ASP A 288 8.59 6.83 -12.09
CA ASP A 288 8.17 8.11 -12.65
C ASP A 288 9.30 9.18 -12.63
N LYS A 289 9.82 9.50 -13.82
CA LYS A 289 10.84 10.53 -14.02
C LYS A 289 10.28 11.94 -14.19
N THR A 290 8.97 12.08 -14.39
CA THR A 290 8.24 13.33 -14.59
C THR A 290 7.81 13.93 -13.26
N ASN A 291 7.08 13.17 -12.44
CA ASN A 291 6.61 13.65 -11.13
C ASN A 291 7.64 13.40 -10.02
N ARG A 292 8.44 12.33 -10.15
CA ARG A 292 9.52 11.95 -9.23
C ARG A 292 9.06 11.92 -7.76
N PRO A 293 8.01 11.16 -7.40
CA PRO A 293 7.57 11.06 -6.02
C PRO A 293 8.71 10.58 -5.11
N SER A 294 8.79 11.20 -3.94
CA SER A 294 9.74 10.80 -2.87
C SER A 294 9.06 9.91 -1.82
N VAL A 295 7.73 9.94 -1.80
CA VAL A 295 6.87 9.16 -0.91
C VAL A 295 5.67 8.64 -1.70
N ILE A 296 5.25 7.42 -1.45
CA ILE A 296 4.06 6.77 -2.01
C ILE A 296 3.13 6.43 -0.85
N SER A 297 1.87 6.88 -0.91
CA SER A 297 0.79 6.52 0.00
C SER A 297 -0.13 5.49 -0.65
N ILE A 298 -0.46 4.44 0.08
CA ILE A 298 -1.33 3.36 -0.38
C ILE A 298 -2.37 3.05 0.69
N SER A 299 -3.61 3.47 0.45
CA SER A 299 -4.74 3.23 1.35
C SER A 299 -5.63 2.04 0.90
N TRP A 300 -5.08 1.23 0.00
CA TRP A 300 -5.71 0.04 -0.55
C TRP A 300 -4.92 -1.21 -0.17
N GLY A 301 -5.62 -2.30 0.14
CA GLY A 301 -4.97 -3.58 0.37
C GLY A 301 -5.95 -4.73 0.55
N GLY A 302 -5.42 -5.91 0.84
CA GLY A 302 -6.24 -7.06 1.22
C GLY A 302 -5.40 -8.17 1.83
N PRO A 303 -6.06 -9.22 2.37
CA PRO A 303 -5.36 -10.27 3.09
C PRO A 303 -4.26 -10.91 2.26
N GLU A 304 -3.04 -10.96 2.79
CA GLU A 304 -1.91 -11.63 2.13
C GLU A 304 -2.26 -13.08 1.73
N ALA A 305 -3.14 -13.73 2.49
CA ALA A 305 -3.63 -15.08 2.26
C ALA A 305 -4.42 -15.23 0.94
N ILE A 306 -5.04 -14.18 0.42
CA ILE A 306 -5.79 -14.23 -0.84
C ILE A 306 -4.89 -13.98 -2.05
N TRP A 307 -3.72 -13.36 -1.90
CA TRP A 307 -2.81 -13.08 -3.02
C TRP A 307 -2.20 -14.36 -3.60
N GLN A 308 -2.07 -14.41 -4.93
CA GLN A 308 -1.27 -15.44 -5.59
C GLN A 308 0.20 -15.20 -5.24
N ALA A 309 0.95 -16.27 -4.94
CA ALA A 309 2.36 -16.16 -4.53
C ALA A 309 3.19 -15.36 -5.55
N GLN A 310 3.09 -15.69 -6.85
CA GLN A 310 3.79 -14.96 -7.91
C GLN A 310 3.46 -13.46 -7.91
N SER A 311 2.20 -13.08 -7.68
CA SER A 311 1.75 -11.69 -7.75
C SER A 311 2.26 -10.91 -6.55
N ALA A 312 2.15 -11.49 -5.34
CA ALA A 312 2.69 -10.86 -4.14
C ALA A 312 4.22 -10.75 -4.17
N HIS A 313 4.93 -11.77 -4.68
CA HIS A 313 6.39 -11.70 -4.85
C HIS A 313 6.80 -10.67 -5.91
N ALA A 314 6.09 -10.59 -7.05
CA ALA A 314 6.33 -9.57 -8.06
C ALA A 314 6.09 -8.15 -7.52
N PHE A 315 5.01 -7.95 -6.77
CA PHE A 315 4.73 -6.68 -6.11
C PHE A 315 5.82 -6.36 -5.06
N ASN A 316 6.22 -7.33 -4.24
CA ASN A 316 7.30 -7.13 -3.27
C ASN A 316 8.63 -6.75 -3.94
N ARG A 317 8.92 -7.22 -5.15
CA ARG A 317 10.08 -6.78 -5.96
C ARG A 317 9.96 -5.33 -6.43
N VAL A 318 8.76 -4.85 -6.76
CA VAL A 318 8.51 -3.43 -7.04
C VAL A 318 8.75 -2.57 -5.79
N LEU A 319 8.26 -3.02 -4.63
CA LEU A 319 8.45 -2.33 -3.35
C LEU A 319 9.93 -2.33 -2.93
N GLN A 320 10.67 -3.40 -3.19
CA GLN A 320 12.13 -3.45 -3.04
C GLN A 320 12.84 -2.41 -3.91
N ALA A 321 12.39 -2.22 -5.16
CA ALA A 321 12.93 -1.20 -6.04
C ALA A 321 12.66 0.22 -5.52
N ALA A 322 11.53 0.46 -4.85
CA ALA A 322 11.25 1.72 -4.17
C ALA A 322 12.27 1.97 -3.04
N ALA A 323 12.51 0.97 -2.19
CA ALA A 323 13.48 1.06 -1.10
C ALA A 323 14.90 1.32 -1.62
N ALA A 324 15.33 0.59 -2.65
CA ALA A 324 16.64 0.79 -3.28
C ALA A 324 16.81 2.16 -3.93
N GLN A 325 15.72 2.84 -4.30
CA GLN A 325 15.73 4.18 -4.88
C GLN A 325 15.46 5.30 -3.86
N GLY A 326 15.34 4.95 -2.58
CA GLY A 326 15.16 5.94 -1.51
C GLY A 326 13.79 6.61 -1.59
N ILE A 327 12.77 5.84 -1.97
CA ILE A 327 11.36 6.24 -1.95
C ILE A 327 10.72 5.60 -0.73
N THR A 328 10.05 6.38 0.11
CA THR A 328 9.27 5.81 1.22
C THR A 328 7.92 5.32 0.68
N VAL A 329 7.50 4.12 1.07
CA VAL A 329 6.15 3.63 0.76
C VAL A 329 5.42 3.43 2.08
N CYS A 330 4.31 4.13 2.28
CA CYS A 330 3.40 3.99 3.41
C CYS A 330 2.17 3.23 2.96
N ALA A 331 1.74 2.22 3.70
CA ALA A 331 0.49 1.52 3.41
C ALA A 331 -0.35 1.26 4.65
N ALA A 332 -1.66 1.50 4.54
CA ALA A 332 -2.65 1.17 5.56
C ALA A 332 -2.59 -0.33 5.89
N SER A 333 -2.59 -0.69 7.18
CA SER A 333 -2.44 -2.09 7.62
C SER A 333 -3.76 -2.86 7.69
N GLY A 334 -4.89 -2.22 7.41
CA GLY A 334 -6.21 -2.82 7.36
C GLY A 334 -7.15 -2.33 8.47
N ASP A 335 -8.45 -2.56 8.26
CA ASP A 335 -9.54 -2.00 9.07
C ASP A 335 -10.47 -3.06 9.68
N SER A 336 -10.04 -4.32 9.65
CA SER A 336 -10.81 -5.48 10.09
C SER A 336 -10.05 -6.32 11.13
N GLY A 337 -9.29 -5.65 12.00
CA GLY A 337 -8.58 -6.27 13.10
C GLY A 337 -7.59 -7.33 12.65
N SER A 338 -7.31 -8.30 13.53
CA SER A 338 -6.34 -9.36 13.28
C SER A 338 -6.79 -10.42 12.27
N GLY A 339 -8.08 -10.46 11.91
CA GLY A 339 -8.62 -11.40 10.91
C GLY A 339 -8.69 -10.85 9.49
N ASP A 340 -8.41 -9.55 9.31
CA ASP A 340 -8.44 -8.83 8.03
C ASP A 340 -9.72 -9.07 7.20
N GLY A 341 -10.85 -9.31 7.87
CA GLY A 341 -12.16 -9.49 7.23
C GLY A 341 -12.43 -10.87 6.65
N LEU A 342 -11.51 -11.83 6.79
CA LEU A 342 -11.77 -13.23 6.46
C LEU A 342 -12.53 -13.94 7.58
N GLN A 343 -13.51 -14.76 7.22
CA GLN A 343 -14.41 -15.46 8.16
C GLN A 343 -13.98 -16.92 8.40
N ASP A 344 -12.68 -17.21 8.35
CA ASP A 344 -12.12 -18.55 8.56
C ASP A 344 -11.61 -18.80 10.00
N GLY A 345 -11.69 -17.77 10.85
CA GLY A 345 -11.26 -17.83 12.25
C GLY A 345 -9.75 -17.78 12.46
N ALA A 346 -8.96 -17.51 11.42
CA ALA A 346 -7.52 -17.35 11.51
C ALA A 346 -7.10 -15.87 11.54
N ASP A 347 -5.88 -15.62 12.01
CA ASP A 347 -5.25 -14.30 11.93
C ASP A 347 -4.67 -14.09 10.52
N HIS A 348 -4.90 -12.91 9.94
CA HIS A 348 -4.42 -12.49 8.62
C HIS A 348 -3.86 -11.07 8.69
N VAL A 349 -2.77 -10.83 7.95
CA VAL A 349 -2.24 -9.48 7.75
C VAL A 349 -2.53 -9.00 6.35
N ASP A 350 -2.72 -7.70 6.22
CA ASP A 350 -3.01 -7.04 4.94
C ASP A 350 -1.72 -6.83 4.11
N PHE A 351 -1.83 -6.97 2.79
CA PHE A 351 -0.78 -6.66 1.82
C PHE A 351 -1.26 -5.51 0.90
N PRO A 352 -0.45 -4.44 0.71
CA PRO A 352 1.01 -4.43 0.77
C PRO A 352 1.66 -4.09 2.13
N ALA A 353 0.90 -3.80 3.18
CA ALA A 353 1.47 -3.47 4.50
C ALA A 353 2.38 -4.59 5.07
N SER A 354 2.11 -5.86 4.77
CA SER A 354 2.97 -6.98 5.18
C SER A 354 4.30 -7.08 4.44
N SER A 355 4.53 -6.32 3.36
CA SER A 355 5.85 -6.24 2.71
C SER A 355 6.90 -5.68 3.69
N PRO A 356 8.11 -6.25 3.76
CA PRO A 356 9.21 -5.69 4.56
C PRO A 356 9.76 -4.37 4.01
N TYR A 357 9.37 -3.96 2.80
CA TYR A 357 9.83 -2.71 2.16
C TYR A 357 8.82 -1.56 2.29
N VAL A 358 7.71 -1.80 2.98
CA VAL A 358 6.62 -0.86 3.20
C VAL A 358 6.58 -0.48 4.67
N LEU A 359 6.39 0.79 4.95
CA LEU A 359 6.01 1.28 6.28
C LEU A 359 4.53 0.98 6.49
N GLY A 360 4.24 -0.11 7.20
CA GLY A 360 2.88 -0.52 7.55
C GLY A 360 2.29 0.41 8.62
N CYS A 361 1.16 1.04 8.30
CA CYS A 361 0.49 2.07 9.08
C CYS A 361 -0.76 1.53 9.77
N GLY A 362 -0.67 1.26 11.06
CA GLY A 362 -1.77 0.81 11.93
C GLY A 362 -2.60 1.94 12.53
N GLY A 363 -3.56 1.55 13.35
CA GLY A 363 -4.58 2.45 13.86
C GLY A 363 -4.62 2.58 15.37
N THR A 364 -4.76 3.81 15.86
CA THR A 364 -5.04 4.15 17.25
C THR A 364 -6.39 4.84 17.40
N GLN A 365 -6.88 4.92 18.62
CA GLN A 365 -7.97 5.79 19.02
C GLN A 365 -7.40 6.88 19.94
N LEU A 366 -7.57 8.14 19.54
CA LEU A 366 -6.94 9.28 20.19
C LEU A 366 -7.91 10.07 21.10
N ASP A 367 -7.63 10.18 22.40
CA ASP A 367 -8.23 11.22 23.25
C ASP A 367 -7.28 12.42 23.35
N ALA A 368 -7.66 13.50 22.70
CA ALA A 368 -6.91 14.75 22.70
C ALA A 368 -7.84 15.96 22.67
N LEU A 369 -7.32 17.09 23.11
CA LEU A 369 -7.92 18.39 22.82
C LEU A 369 -6.96 19.23 21.98
N PRO A 370 -7.43 19.81 20.86
CA PRO A 370 -6.61 20.74 20.08
C PRO A 370 -6.07 21.86 20.99
N GLY A 371 -4.75 22.08 20.93
CA GLY A 371 -4.05 23.07 21.75
C GLY A 371 -3.78 22.67 23.20
N GLN A 372 -4.26 21.52 23.67
CA GLN A 372 -3.96 20.99 25.03
C GLN A 372 -3.19 19.66 25.00
N GLY A 373 -2.99 19.08 23.80
CA GLY A 373 -2.19 17.88 23.60
C GLY A 373 -2.98 16.58 23.75
N ILE A 374 -2.25 15.47 23.61
CA ILE A 374 -2.75 14.10 23.70
C ILE A 374 -2.88 13.69 25.17
N ARG A 375 -4.07 13.26 25.59
CA ARG A 375 -4.31 12.76 26.96
C ARG A 375 -4.09 11.25 27.06
N SER A 376 -4.65 10.51 26.11
CA SER A 376 -4.42 9.08 25.97
C SER A 376 -4.56 8.66 24.51
N GLU A 377 -3.86 7.59 24.15
CA GLU A 377 -3.94 6.98 22.84
C GLU A 377 -3.84 5.47 23.05
N VAL A 378 -4.76 4.72 22.44
CA VAL A 378 -4.89 3.25 22.60
C VAL A 378 -5.00 2.59 21.25
N ALA A 379 -4.75 1.28 21.15
CA ALA A 379 -4.99 0.55 19.90
C ALA A 379 -6.46 0.67 19.48
N TRP A 380 -6.70 0.97 18.20
CA TRP A 380 -8.05 1.16 17.67
C TRP A 380 -8.81 -0.17 17.59
N ASN A 381 -9.93 -0.27 18.32
CA ASN A 381 -10.89 -1.36 18.18
C ASN A 381 -12.30 -0.93 18.56
N ASP A 382 -13.10 -0.68 17.53
CA ASP A 382 -14.50 -0.30 17.58
C ASP A 382 -15.42 -1.44 17.07
N GLU A 383 -14.95 -2.69 17.01
CA GLU A 383 -15.72 -3.80 16.44
C GLU A 383 -17.09 -3.97 17.08
N SER A 384 -17.19 -3.81 18.40
CA SER A 384 -18.47 -3.88 19.12
C SER A 384 -19.47 -2.79 18.71
N ALA A 385 -18.97 -1.68 18.16
CA ALA A 385 -19.78 -0.58 17.62
C ALA A 385 -19.92 -0.65 16.07
N GLY A 386 -19.39 -1.70 15.44
CA GLY A 386 -19.33 -1.84 13.99
C GLY A 386 -18.34 -0.89 13.30
N GLY A 387 -17.44 -0.27 14.07
CA GLY A 387 -16.48 0.73 13.56
C GLY A 387 -15.24 0.13 12.91
N GLY A 388 -14.92 -1.14 13.16
CA GLY A 388 -13.68 -1.79 12.69
C GLY A 388 -12.57 -1.75 13.74
N ALA A 389 -11.39 -2.25 13.38
CA ALA A 389 -10.20 -2.25 14.24
C ALA A 389 -8.94 -2.21 13.38
N GLY A 390 -7.85 -1.67 13.91
CA GLY A 390 -6.58 -1.57 13.19
C GLY A 390 -5.99 -2.95 12.83
N GLY A 391 -5.63 -3.15 11.58
CA GLY A 391 -5.05 -4.40 11.10
C GLY A 391 -3.64 -4.61 11.62
N GLY A 392 -3.30 -5.86 11.94
CA GLY A 392 -1.99 -6.21 12.50
C GLY A 392 -1.90 -7.65 12.95
N GLY A 393 -0.69 -8.19 12.95
CA GLY A 393 -0.43 -9.60 13.18
C GLY A 393 0.95 -10.04 12.69
N VAL A 394 1.05 -11.29 12.26
CA VAL A 394 2.29 -11.89 11.74
C VAL A 394 2.03 -12.42 10.33
N SER A 395 2.86 -12.01 9.36
CA SER A 395 2.79 -12.47 7.98
C SER A 395 2.91 -14.00 7.88
N THR A 396 2.39 -14.56 6.81
CA THR A 396 2.58 -15.97 6.44
C THR A 396 3.53 -16.14 5.25
N MET A 397 3.87 -15.04 4.57
CA MET A 397 4.65 -15.03 3.33
C MET A 397 6.07 -14.51 3.53
N PHE A 398 6.24 -13.37 4.22
CA PHE A 398 7.52 -12.67 4.29
C PHE A 398 8.29 -13.02 5.56
N ASP A 399 9.55 -13.41 5.40
CA ASP A 399 10.45 -13.71 6.51
C ASP A 399 10.63 -12.52 7.44
N VAL A 400 11.01 -12.79 8.70
CA VAL A 400 11.33 -11.76 9.68
C VAL A 400 12.50 -10.92 9.15
N PRO A 401 12.30 -9.62 8.85
CA PRO A 401 13.40 -8.78 8.41
C PRO A 401 14.40 -8.58 9.57
N THR A 402 15.65 -8.30 9.23
CA THR A 402 16.74 -8.20 10.22
C THR A 402 16.45 -7.21 11.36
N TRP A 403 15.74 -6.13 11.08
CA TRP A 403 15.34 -5.12 12.05
C TRP A 403 14.15 -5.50 12.96
N GLN A 404 13.46 -6.62 12.70
CA GLN A 404 12.45 -7.21 13.61
C GLN A 404 12.93 -8.47 14.33
N GLN A 405 14.17 -8.90 14.10
CA GLN A 405 14.70 -10.10 14.75
C GLN A 405 14.71 -9.94 16.27
N GLY A 406 14.22 -10.97 16.98
CA GLY A 406 14.14 -10.97 18.44
C GLY A 406 12.90 -10.29 19.03
N LEU A 407 12.04 -9.69 18.20
CA LEU A 407 10.74 -9.18 18.66
C LEU A 407 9.74 -10.31 18.91
N ASN A 408 8.73 -10.00 19.73
CA ASN A 408 7.67 -10.92 20.10
C ASN A 408 6.31 -10.27 19.87
N VAL A 409 5.31 -11.09 19.53
CA VAL A 409 3.91 -10.68 19.63
C VAL A 409 3.38 -10.88 21.03
N ALA A 410 2.49 -9.98 21.45
CA ALA A 410 1.65 -10.13 22.65
C ALA A 410 0.21 -10.44 22.23
N ARG A 411 -0.45 -11.32 22.98
CA ARG A 411 -1.83 -11.77 22.74
C ARG A 411 -2.73 -11.38 23.91
N VAL A 412 -4.03 -11.24 23.63
CA VAL A 412 -5.04 -10.85 24.64
C VAL A 412 -5.20 -11.87 25.78
N ASP A 413 -4.79 -13.12 25.58
CA ASP A 413 -4.77 -14.19 26.58
C ASP A 413 -3.53 -14.13 27.51
N GLY A 414 -2.66 -13.12 27.34
CA GLY A 414 -1.40 -12.96 28.06
C GLY A 414 -0.22 -13.74 27.44
N GLY A 415 -0.45 -14.47 26.35
CA GLY A 415 0.59 -15.19 25.62
C GLY A 415 1.59 -14.24 24.95
N ARG A 416 2.86 -14.68 24.91
CA ARG A 416 3.94 -14.04 24.14
C ARG A 416 4.65 -15.07 23.30
N ALA A 417 4.92 -14.74 22.04
CA ALA A 417 5.63 -15.62 21.12
C ALA A 417 6.60 -14.83 20.24
N PRO A 418 7.78 -15.37 19.90
CA PRO A 418 8.69 -14.73 18.97
C PRO A 418 8.05 -14.60 17.58
N LEU A 419 8.44 -13.56 16.84
CA LEU A 419 8.04 -13.44 15.44
C LEU A 419 8.59 -14.59 14.60
N ALA A 420 7.68 -15.34 13.96
CA ALA A 420 8.05 -16.38 13.00
C ALA A 420 8.24 -15.84 11.57
N LYS A 421 7.64 -14.67 11.29
CA LYS A 421 7.60 -13.96 10.00
C LYS A 421 7.45 -12.45 10.26
N ARG A 422 7.44 -11.60 9.23
CA ARG A 422 7.28 -10.14 9.34
C ARG A 422 6.05 -9.79 10.18
N GLY A 423 6.24 -9.05 11.26
CA GLY A 423 5.16 -8.55 12.12
C GLY A 423 4.60 -7.22 11.62
N VAL A 424 3.28 -7.02 11.63
CA VAL A 424 2.56 -5.82 11.16
C VAL A 424 1.75 -5.22 12.31
N PRO A 425 1.61 -3.89 12.44
CA PRO A 425 2.18 -2.82 11.60
C PRO A 425 3.59 -2.40 12.07
N ASP A 426 4.19 -1.40 11.41
CA ASP A 426 5.46 -0.79 11.85
C ASP A 426 5.23 0.43 12.74
N VAL A 427 4.23 1.23 12.43
CA VAL A 427 3.85 2.47 13.12
C VAL A 427 2.33 2.59 13.15
N ALA A 428 1.80 3.56 13.89
CA ALA A 428 0.37 3.85 13.92
C ALA A 428 0.06 5.35 13.93
N GLY A 429 -1.23 5.67 13.91
CA GLY A 429 -1.79 7.00 14.09
C GLY A 429 -3.30 6.90 14.24
N ASP A 430 -3.97 8.01 14.57
CA ASP A 430 -5.41 8.00 14.82
C ASP A 430 -6.14 7.45 13.60
N ALA A 431 -7.00 6.46 13.83
CA ALA A 431 -7.75 5.75 12.81
C ALA A 431 -9.18 5.45 13.29
N SER A 432 -9.53 5.68 14.56
CA SER A 432 -10.90 5.45 15.00
C SER A 432 -11.83 6.47 14.36
N PRO A 433 -12.92 6.04 13.70
CA PRO A 433 -13.95 6.97 13.23
C PRO A 433 -14.61 7.75 14.37
N GLN A 434 -14.53 7.26 15.62
CA GLN A 434 -15.06 7.99 16.78
C GLN A 434 -14.27 9.27 17.08
N THR A 435 -12.98 9.29 16.75
CA THR A 435 -12.04 10.40 16.94
C THR A 435 -11.53 10.96 15.61
N GLY A 436 -12.19 10.61 14.50
CA GLY A 436 -11.62 10.69 13.17
C GLY A 436 -11.48 12.07 12.53
N TYR A 437 -11.13 12.02 11.25
CA TYR A 437 -10.71 13.12 10.40
C TYR A 437 -11.91 13.83 9.80
N GLU A 438 -11.93 15.15 9.90
CA GLU A 438 -12.88 16.02 9.21
C GLU A 438 -12.46 16.17 7.73
N VAL A 439 -13.29 15.62 6.84
CA VAL A 439 -13.07 15.55 5.39
C VAL A 439 -14.30 15.99 4.61
N ALA A 440 -14.20 16.11 3.29
CA ALA A 440 -15.32 16.40 2.40
C ALA A 440 -15.36 15.46 1.19
N VAL A 441 -16.35 14.56 1.16
CA VAL A 441 -16.51 13.60 0.06
C VAL A 441 -17.61 14.05 -0.87
N ALA A 442 -17.29 14.14 -2.17
CA ALA A 442 -18.19 14.68 -3.20
C ALA A 442 -18.81 16.04 -2.78
N GLY A 443 -18.00 16.90 -2.16
CA GLY A 443 -18.40 18.22 -1.67
C GLY A 443 -19.21 18.23 -0.37
N THR A 444 -19.43 17.07 0.27
CA THR A 444 -20.21 16.96 1.52
C THR A 444 -19.30 16.68 2.70
N PRO A 445 -19.35 17.49 3.78
CA PRO A 445 -18.58 17.23 5.00
C PRO A 445 -18.88 15.85 5.59
N ALA A 446 -17.83 15.13 5.97
CA ALA A 446 -17.88 13.81 6.58
C ALA A 446 -16.81 13.69 7.68
N VAL A 447 -16.97 12.66 8.51
CA VAL A 447 -15.95 12.24 9.47
C VAL A 447 -15.59 10.80 9.17
N MET A 448 -14.31 10.58 8.90
CA MET A 448 -13.78 9.28 8.50
C MET A 448 -12.65 8.85 9.45
N GLY A 449 -12.53 7.55 9.63
CA GLY A 449 -11.35 6.91 10.18
C GLY A 449 -10.89 5.81 9.24
N GLY A 450 -10.26 4.80 9.80
CA GLY A 450 -9.55 3.76 9.08
C GLY A 450 -8.06 4.05 8.99
N THR A 451 -7.29 2.98 8.86
CA THR A 451 -5.85 3.02 8.62
C THR A 451 -5.50 3.69 7.29
N SER A 452 -6.46 3.78 6.36
CA SER A 452 -6.39 4.65 5.19
C SER A 452 -6.08 6.10 5.52
N ALA A 453 -6.53 6.63 6.66
CA ALA A 453 -6.18 8.00 7.04
C ALA A 453 -4.73 8.14 7.53
N VAL A 454 -4.12 7.03 7.96
CA VAL A 454 -2.81 6.99 8.60
C VAL A 454 -1.67 6.91 7.57
N ALA A 455 -1.85 6.19 6.45
CA ALA A 455 -0.89 6.17 5.36
C ALA A 455 -0.57 7.57 4.77
N PRO A 456 -1.56 8.40 4.37
CA PRO A 456 -1.34 9.76 3.87
C PRO A 456 -0.88 10.72 4.97
N LEU A 457 -1.28 10.50 6.23
CA LEU A 457 -0.76 11.23 7.40
C LEU A 457 0.77 11.06 7.52
N TRP A 458 1.25 9.82 7.49
CA TRP A 458 2.68 9.50 7.51
C TRP A 458 3.38 9.95 6.24
N ALA A 459 2.74 9.81 5.08
CA ALA A 459 3.32 10.27 3.82
C ALA A 459 3.59 11.79 3.82
N ALA A 460 2.65 12.57 4.34
CA ALA A 460 2.80 14.02 4.47
C ALA A 460 3.81 14.42 5.55
N LEU A 461 3.91 13.69 6.67
CA LEU A 461 4.99 13.87 7.66
C LEU A 461 6.35 13.74 6.98
N ILE A 462 6.56 12.66 6.24
CA ILE A 462 7.83 12.37 5.58
C ILE A 462 8.11 13.40 4.49
N ALA A 463 7.10 13.85 3.74
CA ALA A 463 7.28 14.94 2.78
C ALA A 463 7.73 16.24 3.46
N ARG A 464 7.17 16.60 4.62
CA ARG A 464 7.64 17.78 5.38
C ARG A 464 9.08 17.62 5.86
N ILE A 465 9.44 16.43 6.35
CA ILE A 465 10.82 16.11 6.77
C ILE A 465 11.79 16.18 5.58
N ASN A 466 11.41 15.63 4.43
CA ASN A 466 12.22 15.67 3.21
C ASN A 466 12.43 17.11 2.73
N ALA A 467 11.37 17.91 2.73
CA ALA A 467 11.44 19.33 2.37
C ALA A 467 12.37 20.12 3.31
N ALA A 468 12.23 19.91 4.62
CA ALA A 468 13.03 20.60 5.63
C ALA A 468 14.52 20.19 5.61
N SER A 469 14.81 18.92 5.31
CA SER A 469 16.18 18.40 5.26
C SER A 469 16.88 18.63 3.91
N GLY A 470 16.11 18.83 2.83
CA GLY A 470 16.61 18.93 1.47
C GLY A 470 16.99 17.57 0.83
N THR A 471 16.67 16.46 1.50
CA THR A 471 17.00 15.08 1.06
C THR A 471 15.85 14.14 1.36
N SER A 472 15.67 13.07 0.56
CA SER A 472 14.68 12.03 0.86
C SER A 472 15.13 11.18 2.05
N ALA A 473 14.25 10.97 3.03
CA ALA A 473 14.45 10.02 4.13
C ALA A 473 14.50 8.56 3.65
N GLY A 474 13.85 8.26 2.51
CA GLY A 474 13.89 6.95 1.86
C GLY A 474 13.21 5.83 2.64
N TRP A 475 13.76 4.62 2.57
CA TRP A 475 13.20 3.48 3.29
C TRP A 475 13.59 3.51 4.77
N ILE A 476 12.64 3.93 5.61
CA ILE A 476 12.91 4.29 7.01
C ILE A 476 12.68 3.18 8.04
N ASN A 477 12.05 2.05 7.69
CA ASN A 477 11.74 1.00 8.67
C ASN A 477 12.98 0.58 9.49
N PRO A 478 14.14 0.26 8.89
CA PRO A 478 15.31 -0.17 9.67
C PRO A 478 15.82 0.90 10.65
N VAL A 479 15.62 2.19 10.32
CA VAL A 479 16.01 3.31 11.19
C VAL A 479 15.04 3.44 12.36
N LEU A 480 13.74 3.36 12.13
CA LEU A 480 12.73 3.48 13.19
C LEU A 480 12.87 2.38 14.25
N TYR A 481 13.14 1.14 13.84
CA TYR A 481 13.31 0.03 14.78
C TYR A 481 14.58 0.14 15.64
N LYS A 482 15.58 0.93 15.22
CA LYS A 482 16.75 1.27 16.04
C LYS A 482 16.49 2.46 16.98
N HIS A 483 15.43 3.22 16.73
CA HIS A 483 15.08 4.46 17.43
C HIS A 483 13.59 4.52 17.79
N PRO A 484 13.05 3.53 18.54
CA PRO A 484 11.65 3.54 18.96
C PRO A 484 11.30 4.75 19.85
N ASP A 485 12.30 5.40 20.46
CA ASP A 485 12.15 6.61 21.27
C ASP A 485 11.71 7.85 20.48
N ALA A 486 11.79 7.80 19.14
CA ALA A 486 11.23 8.79 18.22
C ALA A 486 9.71 8.61 17.97
N LEU A 487 9.08 7.63 18.63
CA LEU A 487 7.66 7.34 18.56
C LEU A 487 7.05 7.44 19.97
N ARG A 488 5.73 7.50 20.03
CA ARG A 488 4.94 7.41 21.26
C ARG A 488 4.38 5.99 21.37
N ASP A 489 4.93 5.22 22.31
CA ASP A 489 4.54 3.84 22.57
C ASP A 489 3.08 3.74 23.02
N ILE A 490 2.32 2.81 22.43
CA ILE A 490 0.91 2.56 22.72
C ILE A 490 0.81 1.20 23.40
N THR A 491 0.47 1.19 24.69
CA THR A 491 0.63 -0.03 25.50
C THR A 491 -0.68 -0.67 25.93
N THR A 492 -1.81 -0.18 25.43
CA THR A 492 -3.16 -0.64 25.83
C THR A 492 -4.12 -0.73 24.64
N GLY A 493 -5.08 -1.65 24.73
CA GLY A 493 -6.00 -2.00 23.66
C GLY A 493 -5.61 -3.30 22.96
N SER A 494 -6.40 -3.69 21.96
CA SER A 494 -6.21 -4.90 21.16
C SER A 494 -6.82 -4.69 19.78
N ASN A 495 -6.51 -5.55 18.81
CA ASN A 495 -7.16 -5.56 17.49
C ASN A 495 -7.96 -6.85 17.23
N GLY A 496 -8.48 -7.45 18.30
CA GLY A 496 -9.04 -8.80 18.29
C GLY A 496 -8.11 -9.75 19.02
N THR A 497 -7.22 -10.42 18.29
CA THR A 497 -6.37 -11.48 18.86
C THR A 497 -5.08 -10.97 19.51
N TYR A 498 -4.46 -9.91 18.98
CA TYR A 498 -3.24 -9.34 19.51
C TYR A 498 -3.54 -8.22 20.51
N ALA A 499 -2.63 -8.02 21.46
CA ALA A 499 -2.73 -6.97 22.46
C ALA A 499 -1.61 -5.95 22.30
N ALA A 500 -1.93 -4.68 22.49
CA ALA A 500 -0.93 -3.63 22.58
C ALA A 500 -0.09 -3.82 23.86
N ALA A 501 1.21 -3.54 23.79
CA ALA A 501 2.15 -3.84 24.86
C ALA A 501 3.41 -2.97 24.77
N PRO A 502 4.18 -2.78 25.86
CA PRO A 502 5.40 -1.98 25.81
C PRO A 502 6.38 -2.43 24.72
N GLY A 503 6.83 -1.47 23.90
CA GLY A 503 7.68 -1.71 22.74
C GLY A 503 6.89 -2.01 21.47
N TRP A 504 7.48 -2.78 20.55
CA TRP A 504 6.74 -3.17 19.34
C TRP A 504 5.61 -4.16 19.69
N ASP A 505 4.42 -3.92 19.15
CA ASP A 505 3.30 -4.86 19.19
C ASP A 505 2.58 -5.00 17.84
N ALA A 506 1.77 -6.06 17.72
CA ALA A 506 1.03 -6.40 16.50
C ALA A 506 -0.32 -5.67 16.38
N CYS A 507 -0.52 -4.56 17.09
CA CYS A 507 -1.67 -3.67 16.94
C CYS A 507 -1.24 -2.30 16.41
N THR A 508 -0.16 -1.73 16.95
CA THR A 508 0.28 -0.35 16.71
C THR A 508 1.75 -0.23 16.32
N GLY A 509 2.46 -1.35 16.24
CA GLY A 509 3.86 -1.37 15.84
C GLY A 509 4.72 -0.67 16.89
N LEU A 510 5.56 0.26 16.47
CA LEU A 510 6.38 1.12 17.34
C LEU A 510 5.59 2.28 17.97
N GLY A 511 4.30 2.43 17.62
CA GLY A 511 3.42 3.48 18.14
C GLY A 511 3.22 4.67 17.19
N SER A 512 2.70 5.77 17.73
CA SER A 512 2.33 6.97 16.97
C SER A 512 3.50 7.95 16.81
N PRO A 513 3.50 8.85 15.80
CA PRO A 513 4.66 9.70 15.54
C PRO A 513 4.90 10.74 16.65
N ASP A 514 6.17 10.89 17.04
CA ASP A 514 6.69 12.14 17.63
C ASP A 514 7.41 12.90 16.50
N GLY A 515 6.67 13.76 15.80
CA GLY A 515 7.11 14.38 14.56
C GLY A 515 8.42 15.19 14.70
N ALA A 516 8.64 15.82 15.86
CA ALA A 516 9.84 16.60 16.12
C ALA A 516 11.08 15.69 16.27
N LYS A 517 10.94 14.58 17.00
CA LYS A 517 12.01 13.58 17.12
C LYS A 517 12.28 12.87 15.80
N LEU A 518 11.22 12.52 15.05
CA LEU A 518 11.35 11.92 13.72
C LEU A 518 12.08 12.87 12.76
N ALA A 519 11.74 14.15 12.76
CA ALA A 519 12.44 15.15 11.96
C ALA A 519 13.92 15.25 12.34
N ALA A 520 14.25 15.28 13.63
CA ALA A 520 15.63 15.32 14.10
C ALA A 520 16.41 14.03 13.74
N LEU A 521 15.74 12.89 13.78
CA LEU A 521 16.32 11.58 13.45
C LEU A 521 16.59 11.45 11.94
N LEU A 522 15.61 11.78 11.11
CA LEU A 522 15.61 11.54 9.67
C LEU A 522 16.28 12.67 8.87
N ALA A 523 16.43 13.88 9.43
CA ALA A 523 17.11 15.00 8.76
C ALA A 523 18.65 14.91 8.76
N ARG A 524 19.26 13.77 9.12
CA ARG A 524 20.73 13.64 9.17
C ARG A 524 21.32 13.79 7.76
N LYS A 525 22.02 14.90 7.54
CA LYS A 525 22.78 15.21 6.34
C LYS A 525 23.81 14.11 6.05
N PRO A 526 24.08 13.77 4.79
CA PRO A 526 25.21 12.90 4.46
C PRO A 526 26.48 13.48 5.07
N SER A 527 27.25 12.65 5.77
CA SER A 527 28.61 13.01 6.18
C SER A 527 29.38 13.45 4.94
N SER A 528 29.88 14.69 5.00
CA SER A 528 30.69 15.36 3.98
C SER A 528 31.89 14.53 3.54
#